data_AF-A0A8C5TTT7-F1
#
_entry.id   AF-A0A8C5TTT7-F1
#
_cell.length_a   1.000
_cell.length_b   1.000
_cell.length_c   1.000
_cell.angle_alpha   90.00
_cell.angle_beta   90.00
_cell.angle_gamma   90.00
#
_symmetry.space_group_name_H-M   'P 1'
#
loop_
_entity.id
_entity.type
_entity.pdbx_description
1 polymer ?
#
loop_
_entity_poly.entity_id
_entity_poly.type
_entity_poly.pdbx_seq_one_letter_code
_entity_poly.pdbx_strand_id
1 'polypeptide(L)'
;MAAATWRYRGDPEAERPAALVRFANGRLRRPESLRFTVYRNRNAAHPQKRHRRILVSETERLCYVGHNFGSEVMKCNSLCRYFVGVLDKNSGQMEVYNAEIFNMQPLLSGRKCEGHGCFVLLIPS
;
A
#
# COMPACT_ATOMS: atom_id res chain seq x y z
N MET A 1 8.67 -22.92 -28.56
CA MET A 1 8.07 -22.55 -27.26
C MET A 1 8.39 -21.07 -27.05
N ALA A 2 7.41 -20.18 -27.07
CA ALA A 2 7.67 -18.75 -26.83
C ALA A 2 8.01 -18.58 -25.34
N ALA A 3 9.26 -18.21 -25.05
CA ALA A 3 9.72 -17.99 -23.68
C ALA A 3 9.52 -16.52 -23.30
N ALA A 4 8.74 -16.27 -22.25
CA ALA A 4 8.64 -14.92 -21.69
C ALA A 4 9.88 -14.63 -20.84
N THR A 5 10.52 -13.49 -21.06
CA THR A 5 11.67 -13.04 -20.26
C THR A 5 11.24 -11.97 -19.28
N TRP A 6 11.73 -12.05 -18.05
CA TRP A 6 11.42 -11.06 -17.02
C TRP A 6 12.64 -10.21 -16.69
N ARG A 7 12.42 -8.93 -16.43
CA ARG A 7 13.43 -7.94 -16.05
C ARG A 7 13.04 -7.30 -14.73
N TYR A 8 13.87 -7.49 -13.72
CA TYR A 8 13.70 -6.82 -12.43
C TYR A 8 14.06 -5.33 -12.53
N ARG A 9 13.18 -4.47 -12.05
CA ARG A 9 13.30 -3.00 -12.09
C ARG A 9 13.51 -2.36 -10.72
N GLY A 10 13.29 -3.08 -9.63
CA GLY A 10 13.33 -2.50 -8.28
C GLY A 10 12.06 -1.72 -7.95
N ASP A 11 12.19 -0.58 -7.29
CA ASP A 11 11.04 0.28 -6.97
C ASP A 11 10.60 1.08 -8.22
N PRO A 12 9.29 1.23 -8.50
CA PRO A 12 8.79 2.08 -9.59
C PRO A 12 9.26 3.54 -9.50
N GLU A 13 9.38 4.06 -8.27
CA GLU A 13 9.95 5.36 -7.94
C GLU A 13 10.99 5.17 -6.83
N ALA A 14 11.98 6.08 -6.71
CA ALA A 14 13.04 5.94 -5.71
C ALA A 14 12.46 5.80 -4.27
N GLU A 15 12.80 4.67 -3.63
CA GLU A 15 12.35 4.29 -2.27
C GLU A 15 10.81 4.13 -2.11
N ARG A 16 10.12 3.89 -3.23
CA ARG A 16 8.67 3.79 -3.32
C ARG A 16 8.27 2.52 -4.07
N PRO A 17 8.15 1.38 -3.37
CA PRO A 17 7.61 0.16 -3.95
C PRO A 17 6.14 0.37 -4.36
N ALA A 18 5.66 -0.45 -5.30
CA ALA A 18 4.26 -0.44 -5.72
C ALA A 18 3.33 -0.79 -4.54
N ALA A 19 2.29 0.03 -4.32
CA ALA A 19 1.31 -0.24 -3.27
C ALA A 19 0.22 -1.21 -3.75
N LEU A 20 0.11 -2.36 -3.09
CA LEU A 20 -0.97 -3.34 -3.26
C LEU A 20 -1.97 -3.18 -2.12
N VAL A 21 -3.17 -2.72 -2.43
CA VAL A 21 -4.20 -2.43 -1.42
C VAL A 21 -5.26 -3.52 -1.37
N ARG A 22 -5.57 -4.00 -0.17
CA ARG A 22 -6.68 -4.93 0.09
C ARG A 22 -7.64 -4.31 1.09
N PHE A 23 -8.86 -4.02 0.66
CA PHE A 23 -9.90 -3.49 1.53
C PHE A 23 -10.57 -4.63 2.31
N ALA A 24 -10.75 -4.43 3.62
CA ALA A 24 -11.41 -5.41 4.49
C ALA A 24 -12.83 -5.77 4.05
N ASN A 25 -13.54 -4.81 3.43
CA ASN A 25 -14.91 -4.98 2.94
C ASN A 25 -14.98 -5.55 1.52
N GLY A 26 -13.88 -6.07 0.97
CA GLY A 26 -13.82 -6.60 -0.39
C GLY A 26 -13.66 -5.50 -1.45
N ARG A 27 -14.29 -5.67 -2.61
CA ARG A 27 -14.11 -4.76 -3.76
C ARG A 27 -14.94 -3.48 -3.60
N LEU A 28 -14.29 -2.34 -3.73
CA LEU A 28 -14.97 -1.04 -3.76
C LEU A 28 -15.71 -0.83 -5.10
N ARG A 29 -16.82 -0.09 -5.06
CA ARG A 29 -17.67 0.17 -6.25
C ARG A 29 -17.03 1.10 -7.26
N ARG A 30 -16.31 2.13 -6.79
CA ARG A 30 -15.62 3.15 -7.60
C ARG A 30 -14.15 3.27 -7.18
N PRO A 31 -13.30 2.29 -7.50
CA PRO A 31 -11.89 2.33 -7.13
C PRO A 31 -11.12 3.46 -7.83
N GLU A 32 -11.54 3.87 -9.03
CA GLU A 32 -10.92 4.93 -9.84
C GLU A 32 -11.03 6.33 -9.23
N SER A 33 -12.04 6.60 -8.40
CA SER A 33 -12.19 7.89 -7.72
C SER A 33 -11.36 8.00 -6.44
N LEU A 34 -10.72 6.91 -6.01
CA LEU A 34 -9.96 6.88 -4.76
C LEU A 34 -8.68 7.69 -4.89
N ARG A 35 -8.44 8.52 -3.88
CA ARG A 35 -7.15 9.16 -3.67
C ARG A 35 -6.46 8.49 -2.49
N PHE A 36 -5.17 8.27 -2.65
CA PHE A 36 -4.33 7.67 -1.62
C PHE A 36 -3.31 8.69 -1.14
N THR A 37 -3.12 8.77 0.17
CA THR A 37 -2.07 9.55 0.81
C THR A 37 -1.16 8.62 1.58
N VAL A 38 0.14 8.65 1.26
CA VAL A 38 1.17 7.82 1.90
C VAL A 38 1.93 8.68 2.90
N TYR A 39 1.95 8.25 4.16
CA TYR A 39 2.83 8.80 5.19
C TYR A 39 3.98 7.84 5.42
N ARG A 40 5.21 8.37 5.41
CA ARG A 40 6.44 7.60 5.65
C ARG A 40 7.06 7.99 6.98
N ASN A 41 7.65 7.02 7.65
CA ASN A 41 8.47 7.31 8.81
C ASN A 41 9.74 8.07 8.40
N ARG A 42 9.99 9.23 9.04
CA ARG A 42 11.18 10.06 8.78
C ARG A 42 12.40 9.64 9.61
N ASN A 43 12.19 8.86 10.68
CA ASN A 43 13.25 8.42 11.56
C ASN A 43 13.99 7.21 10.94
N ALA A 44 15.08 7.51 10.25
CA ALA A 44 15.96 6.54 9.64
C ALA A 44 17.04 5.99 10.60
N ALA A 45 17.09 6.42 11.86
CA ALA A 45 18.12 5.99 12.81
C ALA A 45 18.07 4.48 13.10
N HIS A 46 16.93 3.83 12.83
CA HIS A 46 16.82 2.36 12.86
C HIS A 46 16.41 1.87 11.46
N PRO A 47 17.24 1.06 10.79
CA PRO A 47 16.96 0.55 9.44
C PRO A 47 15.59 -0.13 9.31
N GLN A 48 15.16 -0.84 10.36
CA GLN A 48 13.85 -1.52 10.39
C GLN A 48 12.66 -0.56 10.47
N LYS A 49 12.85 0.67 10.97
CA LYS A 49 11.78 1.69 11.08
C LYS A 49 11.63 2.53 9.80
N ARG A 50 12.67 2.56 8.95
CA ARG A 50 12.69 3.33 7.70
C ARG A 50 11.57 2.94 6.73
N HIS A 51 11.24 1.65 6.70
CA HIS A 51 10.22 1.12 5.79
C HIS A 51 8.80 1.30 6.31
N ARG A 52 8.58 1.83 7.53
CA ARG A 52 7.24 2.00 8.08
C ARG A 52 6.45 3.05 7.31
N ARG A 53 5.30 2.65 6.80
CA ARG A 53 4.39 3.47 6.00
C ARG A 53 2.96 3.29 6.47
N ILE A 54 2.19 4.37 6.36
CA ILE A 54 0.75 4.42 6.57
C ILE A 54 0.12 4.89 5.26
N LEU A 55 -0.91 4.20 4.83
CA LEU A 55 -1.70 4.52 3.66
C LEU A 55 -3.10 4.93 4.10
N VAL A 56 -3.54 6.11 3.69
CA VAL A 56 -4.88 6.63 3.98
C VAL A 56 -5.62 6.84 2.67
N SER A 57 -6.91 6.50 2.65
CA SER A 57 -7.80 6.79 1.53
C SER A 57 -9.19 7.13 2.03
N GLU A 58 -9.89 8.01 1.34
CA GLU A 58 -11.22 8.46 1.70
C GLU A 58 -12.21 8.19 0.56
N THR A 59 -13.40 7.75 0.95
CA THR A 59 -14.58 7.64 0.10
C THR A 59 -15.67 8.54 0.65
N GLU A 60 -16.76 8.71 -0.08
CA GLU A 60 -17.95 9.45 0.38
C GLU A 60 -18.54 8.94 1.72
N ARG A 61 -18.31 7.67 2.09
CA ARG A 61 -18.96 7.05 3.25
C ARG A 61 -18.00 6.60 4.35
N LEU A 62 -16.79 6.23 3.96
CA LEU A 62 -15.81 5.61 4.85
C LEU A 62 -14.44 6.15 4.54
N CYS A 63 -13.69 6.32 5.61
CA CYS A 63 -12.27 6.58 5.56
C CYS A 63 -11.53 5.27 5.87
N TYR A 64 -10.43 5.01 5.17
CA TYR A 64 -9.66 3.77 5.26
C TYR A 64 -8.23 4.06 5.68
N VAL A 65 -7.69 3.23 6.56
CA VAL A 65 -6.28 3.26 6.96
C VAL A 65 -5.67 1.88 6.79
N GLY A 66 -4.46 1.84 6.23
CA GLY A 66 -3.61 0.65 6.17
C GLY A 66 -2.21 0.99 6.63
N HIS A 67 -1.53 0.01 7.23
CA HIS A 67 -0.15 0.17 7.68
C HIS A 67 0.63 -1.13 7.45
N ASN A 68 1.96 -1.03 7.31
CA ASN A 68 2.84 -2.16 7.05
C ASN A 68 3.71 -2.55 8.27
N PHE A 69 3.43 -1.98 9.44
CA PHE A 69 4.19 -2.19 10.68
C PHE A 69 3.27 -2.36 11.89
N GLY A 70 3.75 -2.99 12.95
CA GLY A 70 2.97 -3.24 14.16
C GLY A 70 2.56 -4.71 14.29
N SER A 71 2.02 -5.08 15.45
CA SER A 71 1.63 -6.47 15.77
C SER A 71 0.41 -6.96 14.97
N GLU A 72 -0.40 -6.04 14.46
CA GLU A 72 -1.60 -6.33 13.67
C GLU A 72 -1.29 -6.66 12.21
N VAL A 73 -0.07 -6.37 11.76
CA VAL A 73 0.37 -6.75 10.42
C VAL A 73 0.72 -8.23 10.42
N MET A 74 0.07 -8.98 9.53
CA MET A 74 0.35 -10.41 9.30
C MET A 74 1.87 -10.64 9.29
N LYS A 75 2.37 -11.50 10.20
CA LYS A 75 3.80 -11.83 10.35
C LYS A 75 4.45 -12.31 9.03
N CYS A 76 3.64 -12.72 8.06
CA CYS A 76 4.04 -13.04 6.69
C CYS A 76 4.76 -11.85 6.02
N ASN A 77 4.38 -10.60 6.30
CA ASN A 77 4.97 -9.43 5.63
C ASN A 77 6.44 -9.18 5.99
N SER A 78 6.93 -9.63 7.14
CA SER A 78 8.36 -9.52 7.47
C SER A 78 9.22 -10.62 6.82
N LEU A 79 8.60 -11.71 6.34
CA LEU A 79 9.29 -12.87 5.77
C LEU A 79 9.11 -12.97 4.24
N CYS A 80 8.06 -12.35 3.70
CA CYS A 80 7.74 -12.36 2.28
C CYS A 80 8.12 -11.04 1.60
N ARG A 81 8.75 -11.12 0.43
CA ARG A 81 8.88 -9.98 -0.50
C ARG A 81 7.83 -10.11 -1.58
N TYR A 82 7.12 -9.02 -1.85
CA TYR A 82 6.09 -8.98 -2.88
C TYR A 82 6.60 -8.26 -4.11
N PHE A 83 6.12 -8.70 -5.27
CA PHE A 83 6.45 -8.10 -6.55
C PHE A 83 5.19 -7.93 -7.40
N VAL A 84 5.20 -6.92 -8.27
CA VAL A 84 4.19 -6.73 -9.32
C VAL A 84 4.88 -6.86 -10.67
N GLY A 85 4.34 -7.73 -11.53
CA GLY A 85 4.78 -7.92 -12.90
C GLY A 85 3.86 -7.21 -13.88
N VAL A 86 4.43 -6.46 -14.83
CA VAL A 86 3.75 -5.87 -15.98
C VAL A 86 4.24 -6.58 -17.23
N LEU A 87 3.37 -7.38 -17.86
CA LEU A 87 3.71 -8.16 -19.06
C LEU A 87 3.24 -7.45 -20.32
N ASP A 88 4.19 -7.14 -21.21
CA ASP A 88 3.89 -6.79 -22.60
C ASP A 88 3.63 -8.08 -23.40
N LYS A 89 2.39 -8.28 -23.83
CA LYS A 89 1.96 -9.46 -24.57
C LYS A 89 2.52 -9.53 -25.99
N ASN A 90 2.90 -8.39 -26.58
CA ASN A 90 3.44 -8.33 -27.94
C ASN A 90 4.91 -8.76 -27.97
N SER A 91 5.71 -8.27 -27.01
CA SER A 91 7.14 -8.59 -26.93
C SER A 91 7.45 -9.80 -26.04
N GLY A 92 6.51 -10.24 -25.20
CA GLY A 92 6.73 -11.30 -24.19
C GLY A 92 7.63 -10.86 -23.03
N GLN A 93 7.91 -9.56 -22.89
CA GLN A 93 8.75 -9.00 -21.83
C GLN A 93 7.90 -8.66 -20.59
N MET A 94 8.35 -9.12 -19.42
CA MET A 94 7.74 -8.78 -18.13
C MET A 94 8.65 -7.87 -17.32
N GLU A 95 8.19 -6.69 -16.95
CA GLU A 95 8.86 -5.82 -16.00
C GLU A 95 8.38 -6.13 -14.58
N VAL A 96 9.32 -6.39 -13.65
CA VAL A 96 9.01 -6.80 -12.28
C VAL A 96 9.48 -5.76 -11.28
N TYR A 97 8.54 -5.27 -10.46
CA TYR A 97 8.77 -4.21 -9.48
C TYR A 97 8.56 -4.70 -8.05
N ASN A 98 9.29 -4.12 -7.10
CA ASN A 98 9.03 -4.30 -5.68
C ASN A 98 7.61 -3.81 -5.34
N ALA A 99 6.95 -4.53 -4.45
CA ALA A 99 5.62 -4.20 -3.98
C ALA A 99 5.48 -4.33 -2.47
N GLU A 100 4.50 -3.62 -1.94
CA GLU A 100 4.14 -3.62 -0.53
C GLU A 100 2.64 -3.74 -0.36
N ILE A 101 2.21 -4.63 0.53
CA ILE A 101 0.80 -4.90 0.78
C ILE A 101 0.29 -4.06 1.95
N PHE A 102 -0.80 -3.34 1.72
CA PHE A 102 -1.56 -2.61 2.73
C PHE A 102 -2.95 -3.23 2.89
N ASN A 103 -3.24 -3.70 4.11
CA ASN A 103 -4.59 -4.09 4.48
C ASN A 103 -5.33 -2.84 4.96
N MET A 104 -6.29 -2.39 4.16
CA MET A 104 -7.06 -1.18 4.41
C MET A 104 -8.28 -1.51 5.29
N GLN A 105 -8.26 -1.00 6.52
CA GLN A 105 -9.34 -1.13 7.49
C GLN A 105 -10.22 0.12 7.48
N PRO A 106 -11.56 -0.02 7.52
CA PRO A 106 -12.45 1.12 7.64
C PRO A 106 -12.34 1.74 9.03
N LEU A 107 -12.22 3.06 9.09
CA LEU A 107 -12.35 3.82 10.32
C LEU A 107 -13.84 3.98 10.61
N LEU A 108 -14.31 3.21 11.60
CA LEU A 108 -15.69 3.28 12.09
C LEU A 108 -15.81 4.38 13.15
N SER A 109 -15.48 5.61 12.81
CA SER A 109 -15.84 6.76 13.65
C SER A 109 -17.35 6.99 13.49
N GLY A 110 -18.11 6.99 14.59
CA GLY A 110 -19.57 7.24 14.59
C GLY A 110 -20.02 8.61 14.07
N ARG A 111 -19.16 9.35 13.38
CA ARG A 111 -19.44 10.62 12.72
C ARG A 111 -18.95 10.49 11.28
N LYS A 112 -19.82 10.77 10.33
CA LYS A 112 -19.52 10.81 8.89
C LYS A 112 -18.22 11.62 8.68
N CYS A 113 -17.39 11.21 7.71
CA CYS A 113 -16.31 12.04 7.19
C CYS A 113 -16.96 13.22 6.42
N GLU A 114 -17.61 14.14 7.13
CA GLU A 114 -18.15 15.38 6.57
C GLU A 114 -17.03 16.43 6.61
N GLY A 115 -16.35 16.63 5.47
CA GLY A 115 -15.55 17.83 5.19
C GLY A 115 -14.27 18.05 6.00
N HIS A 116 -14.01 17.26 7.04
CA HIS A 116 -12.80 17.37 7.86
C HIS A 116 -11.94 16.13 7.63
N GLY A 117 -10.79 16.34 6.98
CA GLY A 117 -9.88 15.29 6.60
C GLY A 117 -9.61 14.30 7.73
N CYS A 118 -9.41 13.03 7.37
CA CYS A 118 -9.10 12.00 8.35
C CYS A 118 -7.77 12.28 9.05
N PHE A 119 -7.83 12.89 10.22
CA PHE A 119 -6.68 13.04 11.11
C PHE A 119 -6.40 11.69 11.77
N VAL A 120 -5.52 10.90 11.16
CA VAL A 120 -4.89 9.78 11.85
C VAL A 120 -3.98 10.40 12.91
N LEU A 121 -4.46 10.48 14.16
CA LEU A 121 -3.65 10.83 15.32
C LEU A 121 -2.56 9.77 15.46
N LEU A 122 -1.36 10.09 14.94
CA LEU A 122 -0.15 9.34 15.22
C LEU A 122 0.20 9.61 16.67
N ILE A 123 -0.26 8.76 17.60
CA ILE A 123 0.26 8.76 18.95
C ILE A 123 1.70 8.26 18.85
N PRO A 124 2.73 9.10 19.09
CA PRO A 124 4.09 8.62 19.16
C PRO A 124 4.20 7.69 20.39
N SER A 125 4.72 6.49 20.17
CA SER A 125 5.16 5.58 21.24
C SER A 125 6.42 6.11 21.90
#